data_AF-A0A8J7HQ80-F1
#
_entry.id   AF-A0A8J7HQ80-F1
#
_cell.length_a   1.000
_cell.length_b   1.000
_cell.length_c   1.000
_cell.angle_alpha   90.00
_cell.angle_beta   90.00
_cell.angle_gamma   90.00
#
_symmetry.space_group_name_H-M   'P 1'
#
loop_
_entity.id
_entity.type
_entity.pdbx_description
1 polymer ?
#
loop_
_entity_poly.entity_id
_entity_poly.type
_entity_poly.pdbx_seq_one_letter_code
_entity_poly.pdbx_strand_id
1 'polypeptide(L)'
;MPKSTSYHEALIEDLKNPLEAASYIEVVLEEGDPIMLSKALRNIIEAQGGIDKFSDQIQQCYEKLDQMLLEKGKIEFFYLSTLLDALGLQLTVKVKSN
;
A
#
# COMPACT_ATOMS: atom_id res chain seq x y z
N MET A 1 -23.44 22.29 -11.59
CA MET A 1 -21.99 22.12 -11.83
C MET A 1 -21.59 20.82 -11.16
N PRO A 2 -20.89 19.88 -11.83
CA PRO A 2 -20.38 18.72 -11.12
C PRO A 2 -19.31 19.21 -10.14
N LYS A 3 -19.35 18.74 -8.88
CA LYS A 3 -18.29 19.04 -7.92
C LYS A 3 -17.02 18.37 -8.44
N SER A 4 -15.92 19.10 -8.51
CA SER A 4 -14.62 18.47 -8.70
C SER A 4 -14.41 17.49 -7.54
N THR A 5 -14.45 16.20 -7.81
CA THR A 5 -14.01 15.18 -6.85
C THR A 5 -12.57 15.50 -6.49
N SER A 6 -12.23 15.45 -5.19
CA SER A 6 -10.85 15.65 -4.77
C SER A 6 -9.97 14.58 -5.43
N TYR A 7 -8.75 14.92 -5.81
CA TYR A 7 -7.79 13.94 -6.33
C TYR A 7 -7.65 12.72 -5.41
N HIS A 8 -7.64 12.95 -4.09
CA HIS A 8 -7.59 11.88 -3.10
C HIS A 8 -8.84 11.00 -3.13
N GLU A 9 -10.03 11.58 -3.23
CA GLU A 9 -11.29 10.81 -3.29
C GLU A 9 -11.34 9.93 -4.56
N ALA A 10 -10.88 10.46 -5.70
CA ALA A 10 -10.78 9.70 -6.94
C ALA A 10 -9.78 8.54 -6.79
N LEU A 11 -8.60 8.81 -6.23
CA LEU A 11 -7.59 7.79 -5.96
C LEU A 11 -8.14 6.68 -5.05
N ILE A 12 -8.80 7.04 -3.95
CA ILE A 12 -9.37 6.06 -3.02
C ILE A 12 -10.48 5.22 -3.68
N GLU A 13 -11.26 5.78 -4.60
CA GLU A 13 -12.22 5.01 -5.38
C GLU A 13 -11.54 4.01 -6.32
N ASP A 14 -10.51 4.44 -7.05
CA ASP A 14 -9.76 3.59 -7.98
C ASP A 14 -9.06 2.43 -7.26
N LEU A 15 -8.47 2.70 -6.09
CA LEU A 15 -7.74 1.71 -5.28
C LEU A 15 -8.63 0.63 -4.64
N LYS A 16 -9.96 0.73 -4.76
CA LYS A 16 -10.86 -0.39 -4.45
C LYS A 16 -10.70 -1.54 -5.44
N ASN A 17 -10.26 -1.25 -6.67
CA ASN A 17 -9.90 -2.27 -7.65
C ASN A 17 -8.51 -2.85 -7.30
N PRO A 18 -8.39 -4.18 -7.04
CA PRO A 18 -7.11 -4.79 -6.68
C PRO A 18 -6.04 -4.65 -7.77
N LEU A 19 -6.42 -4.51 -9.04
CA LEU A 19 -5.48 -4.28 -10.13
C LEU A 19 -4.85 -2.88 -10.07
N GLU A 20 -5.64 -1.87 -9.71
CA GLU A 20 -5.14 -0.50 -9.51
C GLU A 20 -4.26 -0.43 -8.26
N ALA A 21 -4.67 -1.08 -7.16
CA ALA A 21 -3.86 -1.17 -5.95
C ALA A 21 -2.50 -1.85 -6.20
N ALA A 22 -2.48 -2.97 -6.94
CA ALA A 22 -1.25 -3.65 -7.32
C ALA A 22 -0.34 -2.77 -8.18
N SER A 23 -0.92 -2.13 -9.20
CA SER A 23 -0.17 -1.23 -10.11
C SER A 23 0.40 -0.04 -9.36
N TYR A 24 -0.35 0.53 -8.40
CA TYR A 24 0.11 1.64 -7.59
C TYR A 24 1.31 1.26 -6.71
N ILE A 25 1.27 0.11 -6.04
CA ILE A 25 2.41 -0.40 -5.27
C ILE A 25 3.61 -0.69 -6.18
N GLU A 26 3.38 -1.29 -7.36
CA GLU A 26 4.45 -1.61 -8.31
C GLU A 26 5.23 -0.36 -8.72
N VAL A 27 4.53 0.70 -9.15
CA VAL A 27 5.16 1.98 -9.53
C VAL A 27 5.99 2.55 -8.37
N VAL A 28 5.45 2.53 -7.16
CA VAL A 28 6.13 3.09 -5.98
C VAL A 28 7.37 2.27 -5.58
N LEU A 29 7.32 0.94 -5.75
CA LEU A 29 8.47 0.07 -5.53
C LEU A 29 9.58 0.29 -6.58
N GLU A 30 9.21 0.60 -7.83
CA GLU A 30 10.16 0.93 -8.90
C GLU A 30 10.89 2.26 -8.65
N GLU A 31 10.17 3.27 -8.12
CA GLU A 31 10.77 4.56 -7.72
C GLU A 31 11.72 4.41 -6.52
N GLY A 32 11.48 3.41 -5.66
CA GLY A 32 12.35 3.08 -4.53
C GLY A 32 12.30 4.09 -3.39
N ASP A 33 11.23 4.90 -3.28
CA ASP A 33 11.02 5.86 -2.20
C ASP A 33 10.22 5.23 -1.04
N PRO A 34 10.83 5.01 0.14
CA PRO A 34 10.15 4.44 1.30
C PRO A 34 8.96 5.26 1.81
N ILE A 35 9.00 6.59 1.67
CA ILE A 35 7.92 7.49 2.10
C ILE A 35 6.72 7.35 1.17
N MET A 36 6.97 7.23 -0.13
CA MET A 36 5.90 6.95 -1.11
C MET A 36 5.28 5.58 -0.85
N LEU A 37 6.08 4.57 -0.48
CA LEU A 37 5.56 3.23 -0.15
C LEU A 37 4.65 3.26 1.08
N SER A 38 5.06 3.93 2.15
CA SER A 38 4.22 4.15 3.34
C SER A 38 2.88 4.82 2.94
N LYS A 39 2.94 5.89 2.15
CA LYS A 39 1.74 6.59 1.66
C LYS A 39 0.84 5.71 0.81
N ALA A 40 1.41 4.91 -0.09
CA ALA A 40 0.65 4.03 -0.97
C ALA A 40 -0.08 2.93 -0.18
N LEU A 41 0.60 2.29 0.77
CA LEU A 41 0.01 1.30 1.66
C LEU A 41 -1.16 1.90 2.47
N ARG A 42 -0.98 3.11 3.00
CA ARG A 42 -2.03 3.83 3.73
C ARG A 42 -3.26 4.10 2.86
N ASN A 43 -3.06 4.57 1.63
CA ASN A 43 -4.17 4.84 0.70
C ASN A 43 -4.94 3.57 0.34
N ILE A 44 -4.24 2.44 0.17
CA ILE A 44 -4.89 1.16 -0.14
C ILE A 44 -5.68 0.66 1.07
N ILE A 45 -5.13 0.75 2.28
CA ILE A 45 -5.85 0.42 3.52
C ILE A 45 -7.11 1.29 3.67
N GLU A 46 -7.01 2.59 3.38
CA GLU A 46 -8.16 3.51 3.38
C GLU A 46 -9.21 3.09 2.35
N ALA A 47 -8.80 2.74 1.12
CA ALA A 47 -9.70 2.26 0.06
C ALA A 47 -10.41 0.94 0.42
N GLN A 48 -9.76 0.07 1.18
CA GLN A 48 -10.39 -1.15 1.72
C GLN A 48 -11.36 -0.86 2.87
N GLY A 49 -11.45 0.38 3.33
CA GLY A 49 -12.37 0.86 4.37
C GLY A 49 -11.74 0.93 5.76
N GLY A 50 -10.42 1.08 5.84
CA GLY A 50 -9.68 1.39 7.06
C GLY A 50 -8.97 0.19 7.68
N ILE A 51 -7.97 0.49 8.52
CA ILE A 51 -7.13 -0.50 9.20
C ILE A 51 -7.93 -1.36 10.19
N ASP A 52 -9.02 -0.81 10.73
CA ASP A 52 -9.90 -1.47 11.71
C ASP A 52 -10.65 -2.69 11.15
N LYS A 53 -10.69 -2.85 9.83
CA LYS A 53 -11.29 -4.03 9.19
C LYS A 53 -10.42 -5.28 9.27
N PHE A 54 -9.13 -5.10 9.57
CA PHE A 54 -8.18 -6.20 9.68
C PHE A 54 -8.05 -6.65 11.14
N SER A 55 -7.61 -7.90 11.35
CA SER A 55 -7.32 -8.41 12.68
C SER A 55 -6.20 -7.61 13.38
N ASP A 56 -6.20 -7.56 14.70
CA ASP A 56 -5.18 -6.89 15.52
C ASP A 56 -3.74 -7.25 15.11
N GLN A 57 -3.51 -8.50 14.71
CA GLN A 57 -2.20 -8.96 14.24
C GLN A 57 -1.74 -8.21 12.97
N ILE A 58 -2.65 -7.99 12.03
CA ILE A 58 -2.37 -7.25 10.79
C ILE A 58 -2.20 -5.75 11.09
N GLN A 59 -2.98 -5.20 12.01
CA GLN A 59 -2.82 -3.82 12.44
C GLN A 59 -1.42 -3.58 13.02
N GLN A 60 -0.98 -4.44 13.95
CA GLN A 60 0.37 -4.39 14.52
C GLN A 60 1.47 -4.62 13.48
N CYS A 61 1.21 -5.48 12.49
CA CYS A 61 2.12 -5.73 11.36
C CYS A 61 2.31 -4.45 10.53
N TYR A 62 1.20 -3.78 10.20
CA TYR A 62 1.23 -2.50 9.47
C TYR A 62 1.92 -1.40 10.27
N GLU A 63 1.62 -1.24 11.56
CA GLU A 63 2.27 -0.23 12.41
C GLU A 63 3.79 -0.39 12.45
N LYS A 64 4.28 -1.63 12.63
CA LYS A 64 5.72 -1.92 12.60
C LYS A 64 6.32 -1.63 11.24
N LEU A 65 5.65 -2.02 10.16
CA LEU A 65 6.09 -1.77 8.79
C LEU A 65 6.22 -0.27 8.50
N ASP A 66 5.17 0.50 8.84
CA ASP A 66 5.10 1.94 8.63
C ASP A 66 6.16 2.68 9.44
N GLN A 67 6.32 2.33 10.71
CA GLN A 67 7.38 2.88 11.57
C GLN A 67 8.78 2.62 10.98
N MET A 68 9.06 1.40 10.54
CA MET A 68 10.37 1.05 9.96
C MET A 68 10.65 1.78 8.65
N LEU A 69 9.63 1.94 7.80
CA LEU A 69 9.72 2.70 6.55
C LEU A 69 10.05 4.16 6.84
N LEU A 70 9.32 4.80 7.75
CA LEU A 70 9.47 6.22 8.05
C LEU A 70 10.78 6.54 8.81
N GLU A 71 11.16 5.72 9.78
CA GLU A 71 12.35 6.00 10.60
C GLU A 71 13.66 5.59 9.92
N LYS A 72 13.66 4.47 9.20
CA LYS A 72 14.88 3.80 8.75
C LYS A 72 14.98 3.69 7.24
N GLY A 73 13.90 3.95 6.49
CA GLY A 73 13.82 3.66 5.06
C GLY A 73 14.00 2.17 4.77
N LYS A 74 13.64 1.30 5.73
CA LYS A 74 13.84 -0.15 5.65
C LYS A 74 12.52 -0.88 5.77
N ILE A 75 12.49 -2.03 5.13
CA ILE A 75 11.34 -2.92 5.09
C ILE A 75 11.78 -4.30 5.58
N GLU A 76 10.99 -4.92 6.45
CA GLU A 76 11.15 -6.35 6.70
C GLU A 76 10.21 -7.13 5.80
N PHE A 77 10.77 -8.12 5.09
CA PHE A 77 10.02 -8.94 4.14
C PHE A 77 8.80 -9.60 4.76
N PHE A 78 8.90 -10.09 6.00
CA PHE A 78 7.80 -10.73 6.71
C PHE A 78 6.59 -9.79 6.87
N TYR A 79 6.80 -8.57 7.33
CA TYR A 79 5.69 -7.62 7.52
C TYR A 79 5.09 -7.15 6.20
N LEU A 80 5.94 -6.89 5.19
CA LEU A 80 5.47 -6.49 3.87
C LEU A 80 4.62 -7.60 3.22
N SER A 81 5.12 -8.83 3.18
CA SER A 81 4.40 -9.96 2.58
C SER A 81 3.11 -10.28 3.31
N THR A 82 3.11 -10.24 4.65
CA THR A 82 1.90 -10.46 5.48
C THR A 82 0.84 -9.40 5.22
N LEU A 83 1.23 -8.12 5.14
CA LEU A 83 0.28 -7.04 4.86
C LEU A 83 -0.27 -7.15 3.44
N LEU A 84 0.57 -7.42 2.45
CA LEU A 84 0.13 -7.58 1.06
C LEU A 84 -0.88 -8.72 0.93
N ASP A 85 -0.62 -9.87 1.56
CA ASP A 85 -1.55 -11.01 1.58
C ASP A 85 -2.92 -10.63 2.17
N ALA A 86 -2.91 -9.91 3.31
CA ALA A 86 -4.14 -9.40 3.92
C ALA A 86 -4.91 -8.43 3.00
N LEU A 87 -4.21 -7.69 2.13
CA LEU A 87 -4.79 -6.80 1.13
C LEU A 87 -5.19 -7.53 -0.17
N GLY A 88 -5.00 -8.86 -0.26
CA GLY A 88 -5.26 -9.65 -1.47
C GLY A 88 -4.21 -9.46 -2.57
N LEU A 89 -3.01 -9.01 -2.20
CA LEU A 89 -1.88 -8.71 -3.08
C LEU A 89 -0.71 -9.66 -2.80
N GLN A 90 0.23 -9.77 -3.74
CA GLN A 90 1.44 -10.59 -3.56
C GLN A 90 2.64 -9.95 -4.27
N LEU A 91 3.84 -10.21 -3.74
CA LEU A 91 5.08 -9.86 -4.41
C LEU A 91 5.38 -10.87 -5.52
N THR A 92 5.86 -10.37 -6.66
CA THR A 92 6.29 -11.22 -7.79
C THR A 92 7.69 -10.81 -8.23
N VAL A 93 8.43 -11.77 -8.77
CA VAL A 93 9.75 -11.52 -9.38
C VAL A 93 9.57 -11.49 -10.88
N LYS A 94 9.96 -10.38 -11.51
CA LYS A 94 9.93 -10.18 -12.95
C LYS A 94 11.36 -9.96 -13.47
N VAL A 95 11.61 -10.23 -14.75
CA VAL A 95 12.89 -9.84 -15.38
C VAL A 95 12.95 -8.31 -15.38
N LYS A 96 14.11 -7.75 -14.99
CA LYS A 96 14.31 -6.31 -15.04
C LYS A 96 14.27 -5.85 -16.50
N SER A 97 13.25 -5.07 -16.86
CA SER A 97 13.20 -4.37 -18.14
C SER A 97 14.29 -3.29 -18.13
N ASN A 98 15.21 -3.35 -19.10
CA ASN A 98 16.28 -2.37 -19.28
C ASN A 98 15.76 -1.07 -19.90
#